data_AF-A0A954YSL3-F1
#
_entry.id   AF-A0A954YSL3-F1
#
_cell.length_a   1.000
_cell.length_b   1.000
_cell.length_c   1.000
_cell.angle_alpha   90.00
_cell.angle_beta   90.00
_cell.angle_gamma   90.00
#
_symmetry.space_group_name_H-M   'P 1'
#
loop_
_entity.id
_entity.type
_entity.pdbx_description
1 polymer ?
#
loop_
_entity_poly.entity_id
_entity_poly.type
_entity_poly.pdbx_seq_one_letter_code
_entity_poly.pdbx_strand_id
1 'polypeptide(L)'
;MIVDEARHVLDSCHGVPRINSFVDQFRGERGASELLELLQSNEADVVWLGVYVLSEIAFSKYDSKEYFSELYRLTQHENPSVRYAAISALYPFLGLANIETRMLLVRIRDDEDELVRGCLETLAGSLGIPLDDLERGGPPGWPGWIDE
;
A
#
# COMPACT_ATOMS: atom_id res chain seq x y z
N MET A 1 16.83 -13.19 -11.41
CA MET A 1 15.58 -12.43 -11.66
C MET A 1 15.43 -11.36 -10.58
N ILE A 2 14.58 -10.34 -10.72
CA ILE A 2 14.44 -9.26 -9.72
C ILE A 2 14.14 -9.81 -8.31
N VAL A 3 13.41 -10.92 -8.22
CA VAL A 3 13.14 -11.62 -6.95
C VAL A 3 14.42 -12.15 -6.29
N ASP A 4 15.36 -12.74 -7.05
CA ASP A 4 16.64 -13.21 -6.49
C ASP A 4 17.52 -12.04 -6.03
N GLU A 5 17.47 -10.93 -6.76
CA GLU A 5 18.14 -9.70 -6.37
C GLU A 5 17.57 -9.14 -5.06
N ALA A 6 16.23 -9.10 -4.94
CA ALA A 6 15.53 -8.70 -3.73
C ALA A 6 15.92 -9.58 -2.53
N ARG A 7 15.94 -10.91 -2.68
CA ARG A 7 16.44 -11.82 -1.63
C ARG A 7 17.87 -11.47 -1.24
N HIS A 8 18.74 -11.24 -2.21
CA HIS A 8 20.13 -10.88 -1.93
C HIS A 8 20.25 -9.51 -1.23
N VAL A 9 19.36 -8.55 -1.50
CA VAL A 9 19.27 -7.28 -0.77
C VAL A 9 18.91 -7.53 0.69
N LEU A 10 17.90 -8.37 0.94
CA LEU A 10 17.35 -8.70 2.26
C LEU A 10 18.29 -9.56 3.12
N ASP A 11 18.98 -10.52 2.53
CA ASP A 11 19.88 -11.46 3.23
C ASP A 11 21.17 -10.80 3.75
N SER A 12 21.47 -9.58 3.31
CA SER A 12 22.78 -8.97 3.54
C SER A 12 22.93 -8.36 4.94
N CYS A 13 24.08 -8.61 5.58
CA CYS A 13 24.48 -8.00 6.86
C CYS A 13 24.58 -6.46 6.82
N HIS A 14 24.39 -5.86 5.64
CA HIS A 14 24.45 -4.42 5.37
C HIS A 14 23.05 -3.81 5.11
N GLY A 15 21.98 -4.47 5.55
CA GLY A 15 20.58 -4.04 5.65
C GLY A 15 20.22 -2.73 4.93
N VAL A 16 20.27 -1.60 5.66
CA VAL A 16 19.72 -0.31 5.20
C VAL A 16 20.45 0.30 3.99
N PRO A 17 21.80 0.44 3.97
CA PRO A 17 22.51 0.92 2.78
C PRO A 17 22.17 0.19 1.47
N ARG A 18 21.92 -1.13 1.56
CA ARG A 18 21.63 -1.95 0.40
C ARG A 18 20.20 -1.77 -0.09
N ILE A 19 19.24 -1.68 0.83
CA ILE A 19 17.86 -1.31 0.51
C ILE A 19 17.83 0.07 -0.15
N ASN A 20 18.56 1.06 0.38
CA ASN A 20 18.61 2.39 -0.22
C ASN A 20 19.21 2.36 -1.64
N SER A 21 20.30 1.63 -1.82
CA SER A 21 20.91 1.46 -3.16
C SER A 21 19.95 0.77 -4.13
N PHE A 22 19.14 -0.17 -3.66
CA PHE A 22 18.11 -0.83 -4.47
C PHE A 22 17.00 0.15 -4.86
N VAL A 23 16.48 0.92 -3.90
CA VAL A 23 15.49 1.99 -4.14
C VAL A 23 16.01 3.03 -5.14
N ASP A 24 17.26 3.46 -5.00
CA ASP A 24 17.86 4.50 -5.84
C ASP A 24 17.94 4.09 -7.32
N GLN A 25 18.06 2.79 -7.62
CA GLN A 25 17.97 2.30 -9.00
C GLN A 25 16.60 2.61 -9.63
N PHE A 26 15.52 2.44 -8.86
CA PHE A 26 14.15 2.73 -9.29
C PHE A 26 13.81 4.21 -9.25
N ARG A 27 14.48 5.02 -8.42
CA ARG A 27 14.41 6.49 -8.54
C ARG A 27 15.05 6.97 -9.84
N GLY A 28 16.13 6.31 -10.26
CA GLY A 28 16.85 6.55 -11.52
C GLY A 28 16.12 6.01 -12.76
N GLU A 29 16.81 5.20 -13.55
CA GLU A 29 16.34 4.74 -14.87
C GLU A 29 15.64 3.38 -14.83
N ARG A 30 15.73 2.63 -13.73
CA ARG A 30 15.13 1.29 -13.66
C ARG A 30 13.61 1.39 -13.76
N GLY A 31 13.04 0.54 -14.61
CA GLY A 31 11.61 0.53 -14.88
C GLY A 31 10.85 -0.05 -13.68
N ALA A 32 9.82 0.66 -13.22
CA ALA A 32 9.02 0.17 -12.11
C ALA A 32 8.37 -1.17 -12.43
N SER A 33 8.09 -1.50 -13.70
CA SER A 33 7.45 -2.75 -14.13
C SER A 33 8.08 -4.03 -13.56
N GLU A 34 9.38 -4.03 -13.25
CA GLU A 34 10.05 -5.15 -12.58
C GLU A 34 9.52 -5.38 -11.14
N LEU A 35 9.04 -4.33 -10.47
CA LEU A 35 8.48 -4.41 -9.12
C LEU A 35 7.19 -5.23 -9.07
N LEU A 36 6.44 -5.38 -10.17
CA LEU A 36 5.25 -6.24 -10.22
C LEU A 36 5.59 -7.69 -9.85
N GLU A 37 6.75 -8.19 -10.27
CA GLU A 37 7.22 -9.54 -9.89
C GLU A 37 7.46 -9.64 -8.37
N LEU A 38 7.91 -8.56 -7.72
CA LEU A 38 8.08 -8.52 -6.27
C LEU A 38 6.74 -8.51 -5.55
N LEU A 39 5.78 -7.70 -6.02
CA LEU A 39 4.43 -7.61 -5.43
C LEU A 39 3.65 -8.94 -5.51
N GLN A 40 3.96 -9.75 -6.52
CA GLN A 40 3.33 -11.06 -6.78
C GLN A 40 4.11 -12.23 -6.17
N SER A 41 5.20 -11.95 -5.45
CA SER A 41 5.97 -12.98 -4.74
C SER A 41 5.14 -13.63 -3.63
N ASN A 42 5.46 -14.88 -3.31
CA ASN A 42 4.91 -15.59 -2.14
C ASN A 42 5.75 -15.37 -0.87
N GLU A 43 6.84 -14.60 -0.95
CA GLU A 43 7.73 -14.32 0.18
C GLU A 43 7.41 -12.93 0.75
N ALA A 44 6.92 -12.88 1.98
CA ALA A 44 6.46 -11.65 2.62
C ALA A 44 7.53 -10.54 2.63
N ASP A 45 8.80 -10.87 2.87
CA ASP A 45 9.89 -9.89 2.88
C ASP A 45 10.18 -9.33 1.48
N VAL A 46 10.05 -10.17 0.45
CA VAL A 46 10.20 -9.75 -0.96
C VAL A 46 9.04 -8.84 -1.38
N VAL A 47 7.81 -9.21 -1.00
CA VAL A 47 6.63 -8.36 -1.24
C VAL A 47 6.79 -7.03 -0.52
N TRP A 48 7.18 -7.06 0.75
CA TRP A 48 7.43 -5.86 1.55
C TRP A 48 8.44 -4.94 0.88
N LEU A 49 9.57 -5.48 0.39
CA LEU A 49 10.57 -4.68 -0.31
C LEU A 49 10.00 -4.05 -1.58
N GLY A 50 9.22 -4.80 -2.37
CA GLY A 50 8.59 -4.28 -3.58
C GLY A 50 7.65 -3.10 -3.28
N VAL A 51 6.81 -3.24 -2.26
CA VAL A 51 5.89 -2.17 -1.84
C VAL A 51 6.65 -0.98 -1.24
N TYR A 52 7.68 -1.23 -0.45
CA TYR A 52 8.54 -0.19 0.12
C TYR A 52 9.21 0.64 -0.98
N VAL A 53 9.71 0.01 -2.04
CA VAL A 53 10.26 0.75 -3.18
C VAL A 53 9.19 1.65 -3.82
N LEU A 54 7.94 1.17 -3.97
CA LEU A 54 6.87 1.98 -4.54
C LEU A 54 6.52 3.21 -3.67
N SER A 55 6.59 3.11 -2.34
CA SER A 55 6.41 4.27 -1.46
C SER A 55 7.55 5.29 -1.54
N GLU A 56 8.70 4.90 -2.09
CA GLU A 56 9.92 5.73 -2.14
C GLU A 56 10.23 6.32 -3.52
N ILE A 57 9.42 6.03 -4.54
CA ILE A 57 9.56 6.53 -5.91
C ILE A 57 8.36 7.37 -6.36
N ALA A 58 8.53 8.12 -7.46
CA ALA A 58 7.47 8.96 -8.00
C ALA A 58 6.27 8.14 -8.48
N PHE A 59 5.07 8.57 -8.08
CA PHE A 59 3.80 7.94 -8.47
C PHE A 59 3.65 7.75 -9.99
N SER A 60 4.13 8.70 -10.79
CA SER A 60 4.10 8.62 -12.26
C SER A 60 4.82 7.39 -12.85
N LYS A 61 5.66 6.70 -12.07
CA LYS A 61 6.29 5.45 -12.49
C LYS A 61 5.40 4.22 -12.32
N TYR A 62 4.37 4.29 -11.48
CA TYR A 62 3.50 3.17 -11.15
C TYR A 62 2.01 3.53 -11.18
N ASP A 63 1.63 4.66 -11.79
CA ASP A 63 0.25 5.08 -12.00
C ASP A 63 -0.42 4.24 -13.11
N SER A 64 -0.70 2.97 -12.77
CA SER A 64 -1.39 2.05 -13.66
C SER A 64 -2.40 1.20 -12.89
N LYS A 65 -3.38 0.67 -13.61
CA LYS A 65 -4.43 -0.19 -13.05
C LYS A 65 -3.85 -1.49 -12.47
N GLU A 66 -2.78 -1.99 -13.06
CA GLU A 66 -2.08 -3.19 -12.61
C GLU A 66 -1.50 -2.98 -11.21
N TYR A 67 -0.81 -1.87 -10.98
CA TYR A 67 -0.31 -1.52 -9.65
C TYR A 67 -1.42 -1.28 -8.64
N PHE A 68 -2.47 -0.54 -9.04
CA PHE A 68 -3.63 -0.36 -8.18
C PHE A 68 -4.21 -1.71 -7.74
N SER A 69 -4.40 -2.64 -8.69
CA SER A 69 -4.99 -3.95 -8.41
C SER A 69 -4.13 -4.78 -7.46
N GLU A 70 -2.82 -4.83 -7.70
CA GLU A 70 -1.89 -5.58 -6.85
C GLU A 70 -1.75 -4.96 -5.46
N LEU A 71 -1.53 -3.65 -5.37
CA LEU A 71 -1.43 -2.99 -4.07
C LEU A 71 -2.75 -3.12 -3.28
N TYR A 72 -3.90 -2.98 -3.94
CA TYR A 72 -5.20 -3.14 -3.30
C TYR A 72 -5.42 -4.57 -2.78
N ARG A 73 -4.96 -5.59 -3.50
CA ARG A 73 -4.91 -6.97 -3.00
C ARG A 73 -4.03 -7.07 -1.76
N LEU A 74 -2.86 -6.43 -1.75
CA LEU A 74 -1.90 -6.46 -0.64
C LEU A 74 -2.39 -5.76 0.64
N THR A 75 -3.43 -4.92 0.57
CA THR A 75 -4.11 -4.41 1.78
C THR A 75 -4.77 -5.50 2.63
N GLN A 76 -4.86 -6.74 2.12
CA GLN A 76 -5.38 -7.91 2.82
C GLN A 76 -4.29 -8.97 3.06
N HIS A 77 -3.01 -8.61 2.91
CA HIS A 77 -1.91 -9.53 3.13
C HIS A 77 -1.83 -9.97 4.60
N GLU A 78 -1.40 -11.20 4.88
CA GLU A 78 -1.32 -11.73 6.25
C GLU A 78 -0.33 -10.97 7.13
N ASN A 79 0.80 -10.54 6.55
CA ASN A 79 1.80 -9.73 7.24
C ASN A 79 1.34 -8.25 7.34
N PRO A 80 1.18 -7.68 8.54
CA PRO A 80 0.72 -6.30 8.73
C PRO A 80 1.69 -5.25 8.18
N SER A 81 3.00 -5.52 8.17
CA SER A 81 3.98 -4.60 7.57
C SER A 81 3.78 -4.47 6.05
N VAL A 82 3.35 -5.55 5.38
CA VAL A 82 2.97 -5.50 3.96
C VAL A 82 1.68 -4.70 3.78
N ARG A 83 0.66 -4.92 4.63
CA ARG A 83 -0.60 -4.15 4.57
C ARG A 83 -0.36 -2.65 4.74
N TYR A 84 0.39 -2.26 5.78
CA TYR A 84 0.76 -0.88 6.06
C TYR A 84 1.48 -0.21 4.88
N ALA A 85 2.49 -0.90 4.33
CA ALA A 85 3.23 -0.39 3.18
C ALA A 85 2.31 -0.26 1.95
N ALA A 86 1.40 -1.22 1.74
CA ALA A 86 0.50 -1.23 0.59
C ALA A 86 -0.50 -0.06 0.66
N ILE A 87 -1.04 0.22 1.84
CA ILE A 87 -1.89 1.40 2.09
C ILE A 87 -1.13 2.68 1.77
N SER A 88 0.12 2.79 2.22
CA SER A 88 0.98 3.95 1.97
C SER A 88 1.23 4.16 0.47
N ALA A 89 1.55 3.10 -0.28
CA ALA A 89 1.77 3.15 -1.72
C ALA A 89 0.46 3.34 -2.53
N LEU A 90 -0.69 2.92 -2.00
CA LEU A 90 -2.00 3.14 -2.63
C LEU A 90 -2.49 4.56 -2.52
N TYR A 91 -2.05 5.31 -1.52
CA TYR A 91 -2.58 6.62 -1.20
C TYR A 91 -2.78 7.55 -2.42
N PRO A 92 -1.82 7.69 -3.36
CA PRO A 92 -1.98 8.57 -4.51
C PRO A 92 -3.10 8.16 -5.49
N PHE A 93 -3.55 6.91 -5.46
CA PHE A 93 -4.67 6.44 -6.29
C PHE A 93 -6.05 6.78 -5.71
N LEU A 94 -6.13 7.08 -4.42
CA LEU A 94 -7.41 7.11 -3.72
C LEU A 94 -8.17 8.41 -3.98
N GLY A 95 -9.48 8.28 -4.11
CA GLY A 95 -10.40 9.41 -4.26
C GLY A 95 -11.66 9.22 -3.42
N LEU A 96 -12.25 10.35 -3.00
CA LEU A 96 -13.46 10.43 -2.16
C LEU A 96 -14.69 9.68 -2.72
N ALA A 97 -14.86 9.70 -4.05
CA ALA A 97 -16.00 9.08 -4.73
C ALA A 97 -15.77 7.60 -5.08
N ASN A 98 -14.58 7.08 -4.83
CA ASN A 98 -14.20 5.73 -5.22
C ASN A 98 -14.64 4.72 -4.12
N ILE A 99 -15.30 3.64 -4.54
CA ILE A 99 -15.83 2.61 -3.64
C ILE A 99 -14.72 1.80 -2.98
N GLU A 100 -13.64 1.54 -3.72
CA GLU A 100 -12.44 0.88 -3.22
C GLU A 100 -11.79 1.70 -2.09
N THR A 101 -11.73 3.04 -2.19
CA THR A 101 -11.29 3.92 -1.10
C THR A 101 -12.12 3.69 0.17
N ARG A 102 -13.46 3.69 0.02
CA ARG A 102 -14.38 3.51 1.15
C ARG A 102 -14.24 2.14 1.80
N MET A 103 -14.13 1.09 0.98
CA MET A 103 -13.89 -0.26 1.46
C MET A 103 -12.53 -0.43 2.12
N LEU A 104 -11.52 0.30 1.64
CA LEU A 104 -10.19 0.32 2.24
C LEU A 104 -10.23 0.97 3.63
N LEU A 105 -10.88 2.12 3.77
CA LEU A 105 -11.01 2.81 5.06
C LEU A 105 -11.71 1.94 6.12
N VAL A 106 -12.78 1.24 5.73
CA VAL A 106 -13.46 0.27 6.61
C VAL A 106 -12.50 -0.85 7.04
N ARG A 107 -11.75 -1.43 6.09
CA ARG A 107 -10.75 -2.46 6.40
C ARG A 107 -9.67 -1.95 7.34
N ILE A 108 -9.15 -0.75 7.10
CA ILE A 108 -8.12 -0.14 7.95
C ILE A 108 -8.64 0.05 9.36
N ARG A 109 -9.86 0.57 9.52
CA ARG A 109 -10.50 0.76 10.84
C ARG A 109 -10.61 -0.54 11.63
N ASP A 110 -11.02 -1.60 10.94
CA ASP A 110 -11.29 -2.91 11.54
C ASP A 110 -10.07 -3.84 11.51
N ASP A 111 -8.90 -3.36 11.06
CA ASP A 111 -7.67 -4.16 11.00
C ASP A 111 -7.23 -4.58 12.40
N GLU A 112 -6.68 -5.78 12.54
CA GLU A 112 -6.20 -6.31 13.82
C GLU A 112 -4.91 -5.63 14.30
N ASP A 113 -4.10 -5.12 13.38
CA ASP A 113 -2.82 -4.50 13.67
C ASP A 113 -2.96 -3.00 13.94
N GLU A 114 -2.35 -2.54 15.03
CA GLU A 114 -2.45 -1.15 15.48
C GLU A 114 -1.78 -0.16 14.52
N LEU A 115 -0.66 -0.54 13.89
CA LEU A 115 0.04 0.32 12.93
C LEU A 115 -0.80 0.48 11.67
N VAL A 116 -1.45 -0.59 11.23
CA VAL A 116 -2.39 -0.52 10.10
C VAL A 116 -3.57 0.38 10.45
N ARG A 117 -4.23 0.18 11.61
CA ARG A 117 -5.31 1.08 12.06
C ARG A 117 -4.88 2.54 12.13
N GLY A 118 -3.64 2.81 12.56
CA GLY A 118 -3.06 4.15 12.62
C GLY A 118 -3.01 4.89 11.28
N CYS A 119 -3.08 4.17 10.14
CA CYS A 119 -3.20 4.82 8.83
C CYS A 119 -4.54 5.54 8.64
N LEU A 120 -5.59 5.16 9.38
CA LEU A 120 -6.95 5.65 9.15
C LEU A 120 -7.05 7.17 9.27
N GLU A 121 -6.53 7.73 10.35
CA GLU A 121 -6.59 9.17 10.62
C GLU A 121 -5.87 9.97 9.52
N THR A 122 -4.68 9.49 9.13
CA THR A 122 -3.88 10.13 8.08
C THR A 122 -4.60 10.09 6.74
N LEU A 123 -5.19 8.93 6.41
CA LEU A 123 -5.85 8.72 5.13
C LEU A 123 -7.17 9.50 5.04
N ALA A 124 -7.99 9.41 6.08
CA ALA A 124 -9.27 10.12 6.17
C ALA A 124 -9.05 11.64 6.18
N GLY A 125 -8.11 12.15 6.97
CA GLY A 125 -7.76 13.57 7.02
C GLY A 125 -7.28 14.09 5.66
N SER A 126 -6.41 13.33 5.00
CA SER A 126 -5.92 13.66 3.65
C SER A 126 -7.02 13.67 2.58
N LEU A 127 -7.99 12.76 2.71
CA LEU A 127 -9.14 12.69 1.80
C LEU A 127 -10.26 13.65 2.19
N GLY A 128 -10.18 14.35 3.33
CA GLY A 128 -11.24 15.23 3.82
C GLY A 128 -12.49 14.47 4.31
N ILE A 129 -12.31 13.25 4.81
CA ILE A 129 -13.35 12.38 5.34
C ILE A 129 -13.40 12.52 6.86
N PRO A 130 -14.51 12.97 7.46
CA PRO A 130 -14.68 12.96 8.92
C PRO A 130 -14.63 11.53 9.48
N LEU A 131 -13.93 11.31 10.60
CA LEU A 131 -13.86 9.98 11.21
C LEU A 131 -15.22 9.54 11.77
N ASP A 132 -16.00 10.46 12.32
CA ASP A 132 -17.39 10.22 12.75
C ASP A 132 -18.28 9.60 11.66
N ASP A 133 -18.01 9.93 10.39
CA ASP A 133 -18.74 9.36 9.27
C ASP A 133 -18.43 7.86 9.13
N LEU A 134 -17.20 7.44 9.42
CA LEU A 134 -16.84 6.02 9.43
C LEU A 134 -17.54 5.26 10.57
N GLU A 135 -17.84 5.91 11.69
CA GLU A 135 -18.48 5.29 12.86
C GLU A 135 -20.01 5.13 12.69
N ARG A 136 -20.66 6.06 11.96
CA ARG A 136 -22.13 6.07 11.76
C ARG A 136 -22.62 5.27 10.55
N GLY A 137 -21.77 4.45 9.93
CA GLY A 137 -22.12 3.74 8.70
C GLY A 137 -21.97 4.56 7.41
N GLY A 138 -21.30 5.71 7.48
CA GLY A 138 -20.94 6.58 6.35
C GLY A 138 -22.01 7.59 5.93
N PRO A 139 -21.73 8.62 5.11
CA PRO A 139 -22.71 9.33 4.31
C PRO A 139 -23.50 8.43 3.37
N PRO A 140 -24.61 8.96 2.82
CA PRO A 140 -25.40 8.29 1.79
C PRO A 140 -24.54 7.65 0.68
N GLY A 141 -24.75 6.36 0.45
CA GLY A 141 -24.02 5.57 -0.54
C GLY A 141 -22.76 4.86 -0.01
N TRP A 142 -22.45 4.93 1.28
CA TRP A 142 -21.38 4.13 1.89
C TRP A 142 -21.83 2.67 2.11
N PRO A 143 -20.94 1.67 1.91
CA PRO A 143 -21.17 0.30 2.39
C PRO A 143 -21.61 0.26 3.86
N GLY A 144 -22.86 -0.13 4.12
CA GLY A 144 -23.44 -0.20 5.46
C GLY A 144 -24.35 0.98 5.85
N TRP A 145 -24.52 1.98 4.98
CA TRP A 145 -25.49 3.04 5.19
C TRP A 145 -26.92 2.49 5.18
N ILE A 146 -27.68 2.82 6.21
CA ILE A 146 -29.12 2.53 6.31
C ILE A 146 -29.82 3.89 6.29
N ASP A 147 -30.69 4.10 5.31
CA ASP A 147 -31.58 5.27 5.32
C ASP A 147 -32.56 5.12 6.50
N GLU A 148 -32.50 6.05 7.46
CA GLU A 148 -33.49 6.18 8.55
C GLU A 148 -34.87 6.66 8.04
#